data_AF-A0AAW9I8Q4-F1
#
_entry.id   AF-A0AAW9I8Q4-F1
#
_cell.length_a   1.000
_cell.length_b   1.000
_cell.length_c   1.000
_cell.angle_alpha   90.00
_cell.angle_beta   90.00
_cell.angle_gamma   90.00
#
_symmetry.space_group_name_H-M   'P 1'
#
loop_
_entity.id
_entity.type
_entity.pdbx_description
1 polymer ?
#
loop_
_entity_poly.entity_id
_entity_poly.type
_entity_poly.pdbx_seq_one_letter_code
_entity_poly.pdbx_strand_id
1 'polypeptide(L)'
;HKEPDKTAPIIYKIKIINKEVNPGDTLKLRIEASDTESGFDEKTSCSLNLYNGHNVITLVRAKYNINTGNFEVEYTIPSNMKSGNWWISSISLYDKAGNYKYCENTDSTKYNFNVEYSFIGTENKVIKKGEEFDTLKGVIFSNNLEGDLTNKLEYYGQVNINKEGLYLIKYLVKG
;
A
#
# COMPACT_ATOMS: atom_id res chain seq x y z
N HIS A 1 44.62 5.19 1.49
CA HIS A 1 43.21 5.57 1.26
C HIS A 1 42.54 4.43 0.49
N LYS A 2 41.37 3.96 0.93
CA LYS A 2 40.55 3.03 0.13
C LYS A 2 39.86 3.86 -0.95
N GLU A 3 39.86 3.39 -2.19
CA GLU A 3 39.10 4.03 -3.28
C GLU A 3 37.60 4.11 -2.88
N PRO A 4 36.90 5.19 -3.25
CA PRO A 4 35.46 5.28 -3.01
C PRO A 4 34.72 4.25 -3.88
N ASP A 5 33.73 3.60 -3.28
CA ASP A 5 32.82 2.67 -3.97
C ASP A 5 32.01 3.43 -5.04
N LYS A 6 31.94 2.86 -6.24
CA LYS A 6 31.21 3.38 -7.41
C LYS A 6 30.23 2.36 -7.99
N THR A 7 30.09 1.18 -7.39
CA THR A 7 29.24 0.10 -7.90
C THR A 7 27.80 0.28 -7.43
N ALA A 8 26.85 0.20 -8.36
CA ALA A 8 25.44 0.22 -8.01
C ALA A 8 24.98 -1.15 -7.46
N PRO A 9 24.00 -1.17 -6.53
CA PRO A 9 23.46 -2.42 -6.01
C PRO A 9 22.73 -3.23 -7.09
N ILE A 10 22.64 -4.55 -6.86
CA ILE A 10 21.96 -5.49 -7.75
C ILE A 10 20.74 -6.07 -7.02
N ILE A 11 19.58 -6.05 -7.69
CA ILE A 11 18.35 -6.71 -7.22
C ILE A 11 18.22 -8.04 -7.95
N TYR A 12 18.21 -9.15 -7.21
CA TYR A 12 18.16 -10.51 -7.78
C TYR A 12 16.74 -11.03 -7.87
N LYS A 13 15.95 -10.80 -6.83
CA LYS A 13 14.67 -11.47 -6.67
C LYS A 13 13.71 -10.65 -5.84
N ILE A 14 12.45 -10.70 -6.23
CA ILE A 14 11.34 -10.11 -5.50
C ILE A 14 10.34 -11.23 -5.23
N LYS A 15 9.87 -11.32 -3.99
CA LYS A 15 8.84 -12.27 -3.57
C LYS A 15 7.71 -11.50 -2.88
N ILE A 16 6.51 -11.61 -3.44
CA ILE A 16 5.26 -11.21 -2.79
C ILE A 16 4.83 -12.38 -1.90
N ILE A 17 4.70 -12.13 -0.60
CA ILE A 17 4.47 -13.17 0.41
C ILE A 17 2.97 -13.51 0.49
N ASN A 18 2.12 -12.49 0.53
CA ASN A 18 0.66 -12.60 0.45
C ASN A 18 0.14 -11.88 -0.79
N LYS A 19 -0.67 -12.59 -1.59
CA LYS A 19 -1.18 -12.10 -2.87
C LYS A 19 -2.64 -11.65 -2.84
N GLU A 20 -3.34 -11.88 -1.74
CA GLU A 20 -4.71 -11.44 -1.52
C GLU A 20 -4.72 -10.65 -0.22
N VAL A 21 -5.22 -9.42 -0.29
CA VAL A 21 -5.24 -8.47 0.83
C VAL A 21 -6.47 -7.58 0.72
N ASN A 22 -6.86 -7.01 1.84
CA ASN A 22 -7.99 -6.11 1.95
C ASN A 22 -7.62 -4.86 2.76
N PRO A 23 -8.44 -3.80 2.70
CA PRO A 23 -8.38 -2.69 3.66
C PRO A 23 -8.06 -3.12 5.09
N GLY A 24 -6.97 -2.59 5.65
CA GLY A 24 -6.48 -2.90 7.00
C GLY A 24 -5.49 -4.06 7.07
N ASP A 25 -5.39 -4.92 6.06
CA ASP A 25 -4.38 -5.96 5.99
C ASP A 25 -2.98 -5.37 5.77
N THR A 26 -1.96 -6.19 6.00
CA THR A 26 -0.56 -5.83 5.71
C THR A 26 -0.05 -6.63 4.52
N LEU A 27 0.26 -5.95 3.42
CA LEU A 27 1.00 -6.50 2.30
C LEU A 27 2.46 -6.71 2.70
N LYS A 28 2.97 -7.93 2.48
CA LYS A 28 4.34 -8.34 2.80
C LYS A 28 5.10 -8.70 1.53
N LEU A 29 6.28 -8.10 1.36
CA LEU A 29 7.20 -8.41 0.27
C LEU A 29 8.63 -8.60 0.78
N ARG A 30 9.41 -9.34 0.02
CA ARG A 30 10.85 -9.51 0.21
C ARG A 30 11.60 -9.18 -1.08
N ILE A 31 12.66 -8.40 -0.97
CA ILE A 31 13.58 -8.05 -2.05
C ILE A 31 14.98 -8.56 -1.65
N GLU A 32 15.53 -9.46 -2.46
CA GLU A 32 16.88 -9.99 -2.33
C GLU A 32 17.82 -9.17 -3.22
N ALA A 33 18.86 -8.58 -2.63
CA ALA A 33 19.80 -7.71 -3.31
C ALA A 33 21.22 -7.89 -2.76
N SER A 34 22.23 -7.44 -3.50
CA SER A 34 23.60 -7.30 -2.96
C SER A 34 24.25 -6.01 -3.43
N ASP A 35 25.20 -5.55 -2.64
CA ASP A 35 26.27 -4.68 -3.05
C ASP A 35 27.59 -5.25 -2.48
N THR A 36 28.62 -5.41 -3.32
CA THR A 36 29.86 -6.12 -2.92
C THR A 36 30.90 -5.22 -2.28
N GLU A 37 30.72 -3.90 -2.32
CA GLU A 37 31.74 -2.94 -1.88
C GLU A 37 31.35 -2.25 -0.57
N SER A 38 30.21 -1.55 -0.53
CA SER A 38 29.72 -0.83 0.66
C SER A 38 28.60 -1.56 1.38
N GLY A 39 27.84 -2.40 0.67
CA GLY A 39 26.77 -3.22 1.22
C GLY A 39 25.56 -2.39 1.68
N PHE A 40 24.78 -2.96 2.59
CA PHE A 40 23.55 -2.37 3.12
C PHE A 40 23.54 -2.32 4.65
N ASP A 41 22.73 -1.43 5.19
CA ASP A 41 22.35 -1.40 6.60
C ASP A 41 20.89 -0.91 6.75
N GLU A 42 20.42 -0.80 7.99
CA GLU A 42 19.04 -0.38 8.29
C GLU A 42 18.71 1.05 7.83
N LYS A 43 19.73 1.87 7.51
CA LYS A 43 19.57 3.24 6.99
C LYS A 43 19.56 3.28 5.46
N THR A 44 19.96 2.19 4.80
CA THR A 44 19.92 2.08 3.36
C THR A 44 18.49 2.27 2.84
N SER A 45 18.32 3.23 1.94
CA SER A 45 17.01 3.56 1.37
C SER A 45 16.62 2.56 0.28
N CYS A 46 15.48 1.89 0.48
CA CYS A 46 14.80 1.13 -0.55
C CYS A 46 13.30 1.48 -0.55
N SER A 47 12.77 1.79 -1.72
CA SER A 47 11.35 2.12 -1.90
C SER A 47 10.82 1.60 -3.21
N LEU A 48 9.53 1.29 -3.24
CA LEU A 48 8.84 0.83 -4.43
C LEU A 48 7.56 1.63 -4.70
N ASN A 49 7.11 1.58 -5.94
CA ASN A 49 5.82 2.10 -6.36
C ASN A 49 4.87 0.93 -6.70
N LEU A 50 3.60 1.06 -6.34
CA LEU A 50 2.54 0.12 -6.70
C LEU A 50 1.60 0.77 -7.70
N TYR A 51 1.15 0.02 -8.71
CA TYR A 51 0.30 0.52 -9.78
C TYR A 51 -0.78 -0.50 -10.12
N ASN A 52 -1.97 -0.02 -10.53
CA ASN A 52 -3.08 -0.88 -10.96
C ASN A 52 -3.61 -0.57 -12.37
N GLY A 53 -2.88 0.18 -13.18
CA GLY A 53 -3.35 0.65 -14.49
C GLY A 53 -3.95 2.06 -14.46
N HIS A 54 -4.39 2.54 -13.30
CA HIS A 54 -5.03 3.85 -13.17
C HIS A 54 -4.47 4.70 -12.02
N ASN A 55 -4.06 4.05 -10.92
CA ASN A 55 -3.66 4.68 -9.68
C ASN A 55 -2.25 4.22 -9.31
N VAL A 56 -1.46 5.13 -8.75
CA VAL A 56 -0.12 4.84 -8.25
C VAL A 56 -0.03 5.12 -6.75
N ILE A 57 0.51 4.18 -5.99
CA ILE A 57 1.02 4.41 -4.64
C ILE A 57 2.53 4.56 -4.75
N THR A 58 3.06 5.66 -4.25
CA THR A 58 4.50 5.94 -4.32
C THR A 58 5.18 5.75 -2.97
N LEU A 59 6.49 5.52 -2.99
CA LEU A 59 7.34 5.52 -1.79
C LEU A 59 6.95 4.50 -0.72
N VAL A 60 6.47 3.32 -1.13
CA VAL A 60 6.31 2.18 -0.22
C VAL A 60 7.70 1.74 0.24
N ARG A 61 8.01 1.93 1.52
CA ARG A 61 9.35 1.70 2.07
C ARG A 61 9.61 0.21 2.31
N ALA A 62 10.80 -0.24 1.90
CA ALA A 62 11.36 -1.53 2.30
C ALA A 62 12.48 -1.29 3.31
N LYS A 63 12.51 -2.06 4.39
CA LYS A 63 13.52 -1.96 5.45
C LYS A 63 14.53 -3.09 5.31
N TYR A 64 15.82 -2.78 5.38
CA TYR A 64 16.85 -3.82 5.41
C TYR A 64 16.79 -4.57 6.74
N ASN A 65 16.67 -5.89 6.70
CA ASN A 65 16.71 -6.77 7.85
C ASN A 65 18.05 -7.50 7.88
N ILE A 66 18.94 -7.09 8.79
CA ILE A 66 20.29 -7.65 8.90
C ILE A 66 20.30 -9.15 9.23
N ASN A 67 19.27 -9.65 9.90
CA ASN A 67 19.19 -11.07 10.27
C ASN A 67 18.86 -11.95 9.06
N THR A 68 18.08 -11.44 8.11
CA THR A 68 17.70 -12.19 6.90
C THR A 68 18.53 -11.82 5.68
N GLY A 69 19.23 -10.69 5.73
CA GLY A 69 19.99 -10.13 4.60
C GLY A 69 19.11 -9.52 3.50
N ASN A 70 17.82 -9.30 3.76
CA ASN A 70 16.85 -8.87 2.74
C ASN A 70 16.24 -7.51 3.06
N PHE A 71 15.72 -6.84 2.04
CA PHE A 71 14.78 -5.75 2.23
C PHE A 71 13.36 -6.31 2.37
N GLU A 72 12.68 -5.94 3.44
CA GLU A 72 11.34 -6.43 3.79
C GLU A 72 10.35 -5.26 3.79
N VAL A 73 9.21 -5.47 3.14
CA VAL A 73 8.13 -4.50 3.08
C VAL A 73 6.99 -4.98 3.95
N GLU A 74 6.48 -4.08 4.79
CA GLU A 74 5.21 -4.23 5.48
C GLU A 74 4.38 -2.97 5.20
N TYR A 75 3.41 -3.10 4.30
CA TYR A 75 2.57 -1.99 3.85
C TYR A 75 1.11 -2.25 4.22
N THR A 76 0.57 -1.43 5.13
CA THR A 76 -0.85 -1.50 5.49
C THR A 76 -1.71 -0.98 4.34
N ILE A 77 -2.67 -1.78 3.89
CA ILE A 77 -3.62 -1.42 2.83
C ILE A 77 -4.57 -0.35 3.36
N PRO A 78 -4.56 0.88 2.82
CA PRO A 78 -5.45 1.94 3.28
C PRO A 78 -6.89 1.64 2.85
N SER A 79 -7.87 2.14 3.62
CA SER A 79 -9.30 1.87 3.38
C SER A 79 -9.78 2.26 1.98
N ASN A 80 -9.22 3.35 1.46
CA ASN A 80 -9.56 3.91 0.15
C ASN A 80 -8.78 3.28 -1.02
N MET A 81 -7.94 2.25 -0.78
CA MET A 81 -7.26 1.55 -1.86
C MET A 81 -8.28 0.85 -2.74
N LYS A 82 -8.29 1.16 -4.03
CA LYS A 82 -9.22 0.57 -4.99
C LYS A 82 -9.01 -0.93 -5.09
N SER A 83 -10.11 -1.67 -5.12
CA SER A 83 -10.08 -3.10 -5.39
C SER A 83 -9.51 -3.35 -6.79
N GLY A 84 -8.70 -4.38 -6.93
CA GLY A 84 -8.18 -4.80 -8.23
C GLY A 84 -6.84 -5.49 -8.14
N ASN A 85 -6.29 -5.82 -9.31
CA ASN A 85 -4.92 -6.30 -9.44
C ASN A 85 -3.93 -5.13 -9.38
N TRP A 86 -3.04 -5.17 -8.41
CA TRP A 86 -1.95 -4.21 -8.21
C TRP A 86 -0.61 -4.90 -8.42
N TRP A 87 0.37 -4.20 -8.97
CA TRP A 87 1.72 -4.72 -9.14
C TRP A 87 2.78 -3.68 -8.77
N ILE A 88 3.98 -4.17 -8.50
CA ILE A 88 5.15 -3.31 -8.32
C ILE A 88 5.52 -2.73 -9.67
N SER A 89 5.45 -1.40 -9.82
CA SER A 89 5.79 -0.71 -11.08
C SER A 89 7.26 -0.28 -11.14
N SER A 90 7.87 0.02 -10.00
CA SER A 90 9.30 0.30 -9.92
C SER A 90 9.86 0.10 -8.52
N ILE A 91 11.18 -0.07 -8.44
CA ILE A 91 11.96 -0.13 -7.21
C ILE A 91 13.16 0.81 -7.34
N SER A 92 13.44 1.58 -6.30
CA SER A 92 14.68 2.34 -6.10
C SER A 92 15.42 1.78 -4.90
N LEU A 93 16.69 1.44 -5.05
CA LEU A 93 17.54 0.91 -4.00
C LEU A 93 18.89 1.65 -4.03
N TYR A 94 19.29 2.20 -2.89
CA TYR A 94 20.64 2.74 -2.68
C TYR A 94 21.54 1.71 -2.00
N ASP A 95 22.85 1.91 -2.07
CA ASP A 95 23.81 1.28 -1.16
C ASP A 95 24.25 2.28 -0.07
N LYS A 96 25.29 1.93 0.70
CA LYS A 96 25.83 2.80 1.75
C LYS A 96 26.79 3.88 1.24
N ALA A 97 27.35 3.73 0.05
CA ALA A 97 28.18 4.75 -0.61
C ALA A 97 27.33 5.80 -1.35
N GLY A 98 26.03 5.53 -1.53
CA GLY A 98 25.08 6.40 -2.22
C GLY A 98 24.93 6.06 -3.71
N ASN A 99 25.52 4.97 -4.22
CA ASN A 99 25.18 4.52 -5.56
C ASN A 99 23.76 3.91 -5.52
N TYR A 100 23.09 3.93 -6.67
CA TYR A 100 21.68 3.58 -6.73
C TYR A 100 21.36 2.69 -7.91
N LYS A 101 20.36 1.84 -7.70
CA LYS A 101 19.70 1.05 -8.72
C LYS A 101 18.24 1.46 -8.80
N TYR A 102 17.82 1.84 -9.99
CA TYR A 102 16.42 1.98 -10.35
C TYR A 102 16.04 0.82 -11.28
N CYS A 103 14.96 0.13 -10.94
CA CYS A 103 14.38 -0.93 -11.75
C CYS A 103 12.94 -0.54 -12.06
N GLU A 104 12.65 -0.26 -13.32
CA GLU A 104 11.27 -0.30 -13.81
C GLU A 104 10.89 -1.77 -13.95
N ASN A 105 9.76 -2.14 -13.36
CA ASN A 105 9.27 -3.50 -13.41
C ASN A 105 7.80 -3.42 -13.77
N THR A 106 7.49 -3.82 -15.00
CA THR A 106 6.14 -3.70 -15.56
C THR A 106 5.47 -5.05 -15.73
N ASP A 107 6.11 -6.13 -15.27
CA ASP A 107 5.51 -7.47 -15.35
C ASP A 107 4.41 -7.63 -14.30
N SER A 108 3.24 -7.11 -14.68
CA SER A 108 2.00 -7.16 -13.93
C SER A 108 1.48 -8.59 -13.73
N THR A 109 2.09 -9.59 -14.35
CA THR A 109 1.74 -11.02 -14.17
C THR A 109 2.58 -11.70 -13.09
N LYS A 110 3.78 -11.18 -12.82
CA LYS A 110 4.74 -11.82 -11.92
C LYS A 110 4.78 -11.21 -10.52
N TYR A 111 4.74 -9.87 -10.43
CA TYR A 111 4.88 -9.15 -9.17
C TYR A 111 3.60 -8.41 -8.80
N ASN A 112 2.48 -9.15 -8.84
CA ASN A 112 1.16 -8.65 -8.47
C ASN A 112 0.59 -9.26 -7.19
N PHE A 113 -0.40 -8.54 -6.67
CA PHE A 113 -1.32 -8.93 -5.61
C PHE A 113 -2.70 -8.33 -5.89
N ASN A 114 -3.73 -8.92 -5.30
CA ASN A 114 -5.12 -8.56 -5.46
C ASN A 114 -5.64 -7.88 -4.20
N VAL A 115 -6.24 -6.70 -4.36
CA VAL A 115 -7.06 -6.06 -3.32
C VAL A 115 -8.49 -6.50 -3.55
N GLU A 116 -9.06 -7.36 -2.71
CA GLU A 116 -10.29 -8.08 -3.07
C GLU A 116 -11.53 -7.18 -3.07
N TYR A 117 -11.61 -6.26 -2.11
CA TYR A 117 -12.67 -5.25 -2.02
C TYR A 117 -12.14 -3.87 -1.61
N SER A 118 -12.95 -2.84 -1.83
CA SER A 118 -12.64 -1.47 -1.41
C SER A 118 -13.83 -0.74 -0.82
N PHE A 119 -13.54 0.14 0.14
CA PHE A 119 -14.49 1.06 0.75
C PHE A 119 -14.03 2.50 0.50
N ILE A 120 -14.72 3.22 -0.37
CA ILE A 120 -14.42 4.62 -0.69
C ILE A 120 -15.39 5.52 0.08
N GLY A 121 -14.93 6.69 0.51
CA GLY A 121 -15.77 7.68 1.20
C GLY A 121 -16.02 7.40 2.68
N THR A 122 -15.25 6.48 3.27
CA THR A 122 -15.34 6.03 4.67
C THR A 122 -14.25 6.64 5.57
N GLU A 123 -13.45 7.57 5.05
CA GLU A 123 -12.50 8.34 5.83
C GLU A 123 -13.17 9.20 6.92
N ASN A 124 -12.40 9.56 7.95
CA ASN A 124 -12.88 10.46 8.99
C ASN A 124 -13.27 11.82 8.40
N LYS A 125 -14.46 12.31 8.76
CA LYS A 125 -14.98 13.61 8.33
C LYS A 125 -15.19 14.53 9.54
N VAL A 126 -14.88 15.80 9.34
CA VAL A 126 -15.21 16.88 10.29
C VAL A 126 -16.31 17.72 9.65
N ILE A 127 -17.44 17.85 10.32
CA ILE A 127 -18.59 18.65 9.89
C ILE A 127 -18.89 19.74 10.92
N LYS A 128 -19.50 20.85 10.50
CA LYS A 128 -19.93 21.90 11.42
C LYS A 128 -21.23 21.51 12.12
N LYS A 129 -21.44 22.05 13.32
CA LYS A 129 -22.71 21.91 14.03
C LYS A 129 -23.86 22.44 13.17
N GLY A 130 -24.88 21.62 12.99
CA GLY A 130 -26.06 21.91 12.16
C GLY A 130 -25.87 21.67 10.65
N GLU A 131 -24.68 21.26 10.20
CA GLU A 131 -24.44 20.90 8.80
C GLU A 131 -25.17 19.59 8.46
N GLU A 132 -25.85 19.56 7.31
CA GLU A 132 -26.50 18.34 6.83
C GLU A 132 -25.47 17.24 6.58
N PHE A 133 -25.75 16.05 7.07
CA PHE A 133 -24.89 14.89 6.93
C PHE A 133 -25.70 13.66 6.48
N ASP A 134 -25.40 13.18 5.28
CA ASP A 134 -25.90 11.92 4.76
C ASP A 134 -24.80 10.86 4.88
N THR A 135 -25.07 9.84 5.70
CA THR A 135 -24.15 8.76 6.04
C THR A 135 -23.69 7.96 4.81
N LEU A 136 -24.49 7.87 3.74
CA LEU A 136 -24.13 7.10 2.54
C LEU A 136 -23.60 7.99 1.41
N LYS A 137 -23.64 9.31 1.55
CA LYS A 137 -23.20 10.22 0.50
C LYS A 137 -21.71 10.05 0.20
N GLY A 138 -21.44 9.58 -1.02
CA GLY A 138 -20.09 9.32 -1.53
C GLY A 138 -19.46 8.01 -1.03
N VAL A 139 -20.19 7.20 -0.26
CA VAL A 139 -19.72 5.88 0.15
C VAL A 139 -19.91 4.90 -1.00
N ILE A 140 -18.84 4.20 -1.37
CA ILE A 140 -18.88 3.18 -2.42
C ILE A 140 -18.22 1.91 -1.88
N PHE A 141 -18.89 0.78 -2.06
CA PHE A 141 -18.30 -0.54 -1.82
C PHE A 141 -18.22 -1.31 -3.14
N SER A 142 -17.06 -1.85 -3.44
CA SER A 142 -16.84 -2.64 -4.65
C SER A 142 -15.92 -3.83 -4.40
N ASN A 143 -16.06 -4.87 -5.20
CA ASN A 143 -15.12 -6.00 -5.26
C ASN A 143 -14.71 -6.29 -6.72
N ASN A 144 -13.74 -7.20 -6.90
CA ASN A 144 -13.20 -7.50 -8.23
C ASN A 144 -14.04 -8.50 -9.04
N LEU A 145 -15.08 -9.09 -8.43
CA LEU A 145 -15.90 -10.13 -9.05
C LEU A 145 -17.20 -9.57 -9.64
N GLU A 146 -17.86 -8.71 -8.88
CA GLU A 146 -19.20 -8.16 -9.18
C GLU A 146 -19.15 -6.65 -9.50
N GLY A 147 -18.05 -5.96 -9.18
CA GLY A 147 -17.93 -4.52 -9.37
C GLY A 147 -18.59 -3.74 -8.22
N ASP A 148 -19.42 -2.75 -8.54
CA ASP A 148 -20.10 -1.89 -7.55
C ASP A 148 -21.21 -2.66 -6.82
N LEU A 149 -21.08 -2.74 -5.50
CA LEU A 149 -21.97 -3.41 -4.57
C LEU A 149 -22.46 -2.47 -3.47
N THR A 150 -22.48 -1.16 -3.72
CA THR A 150 -22.89 -0.15 -2.75
C THR A 150 -24.32 -0.38 -2.25
N ASN A 151 -25.19 -0.96 -3.08
CA ASN A 151 -26.55 -1.35 -2.71
C ASN A 151 -26.63 -2.50 -1.68
N LYS A 152 -25.54 -3.25 -1.46
CA LYS A 152 -25.45 -4.28 -0.42
C LYS A 152 -24.98 -3.72 0.93
N LEU A 153 -24.67 -2.42 1.03
CA LEU A 153 -24.22 -1.81 2.28
C LEU A 153 -25.35 -1.62 3.28
N GLU A 154 -25.05 -1.98 4.52
CA GLU A 154 -25.71 -1.51 5.72
C GLU A 154 -24.78 -0.59 6.49
N TYR A 155 -25.35 0.31 7.29
CA TYR A 155 -24.60 1.11 8.24
C TYR A 155 -25.26 1.11 9.62
N TYR A 156 -24.43 1.23 10.65
CA TYR A 156 -24.83 1.26 12.04
C TYR A 156 -24.22 2.49 12.71
N GLY A 157 -25.01 3.16 13.54
CA GLY A 157 -24.63 4.41 14.20
C GLY A 157 -25.48 5.59 13.73
N GLN A 158 -25.49 6.66 14.52
CA GLN A 158 -26.26 7.87 14.25
C GLN A 158 -25.42 9.09 14.59
N VAL A 159 -25.40 10.07 13.69
CA VAL A 159 -24.76 11.37 13.91
C VAL A 159 -25.82 12.35 14.40
N ASN A 160 -25.61 12.97 15.56
CA ASN A 160 -26.41 14.10 15.99
C ASN A 160 -25.73 15.40 15.57
N ILE A 161 -26.12 15.95 14.43
CA ILE A 161 -25.53 17.17 13.84
C ILE A 161 -25.68 18.40 14.74
N ASN A 162 -26.61 18.38 15.70
CA ASN A 162 -26.86 19.48 16.62
C ASN A 162 -26.08 19.38 17.93
N LYS A 163 -25.22 18.37 18.09
CA LYS A 163 -24.40 18.16 19.28
C LYS A 163 -22.95 17.86 18.88
N GLU A 164 -22.03 18.65 19.41
CA GLU A 164 -20.59 18.42 19.21
C GLU A 164 -20.16 17.10 19.86
N GLY A 165 -19.30 16.36 19.18
CA GLY A 165 -18.80 15.07 19.66
C GLY A 165 -18.18 14.22 18.55
N LEU A 166 -17.58 13.12 18.96
CA LEU A 166 -17.12 12.06 18.05
C LEU A 166 -18.25 11.04 17.89
N TYR A 167 -18.63 10.79 16.65
CA TYR A 167 -19.64 9.79 16.29
C TYR A 167 -18.97 8.71 15.45
N LEU A 168 -19.31 7.45 15.74
CA LEU A 168 -18.81 6.29 15.00
C LEU A 168 -19.91 5.74 14.10
N ILE A 169 -19.60 5.57 12.82
CA ILE A 169 -20.42 4.84 11.86
C ILE A 169 -19.68 3.57 11.44
N LYS A 170 -20.38 2.44 11.45
CA LYS A 170 -19.86 1.16 10.98
C LYS A 170 -20.60 0.74 9.72
N TYR A 171 -19.86 0.55 8.63
CA TYR A 171 -20.39 -0.02 7.39
C TYR A 171 -20.17 -1.54 7.35
N LEU A 172 -21.17 -2.27 6.87
CA LEU A 172 -21.19 -3.72 6.74
C LEU A 172 -21.80 -4.09 5.39
N VAL A 173 -21.37 -5.22 4.82
CA VAL A 173 -21.90 -5.73 3.55
C VAL A 173 -22.80 -6.90 3.86
N LYS A 174 -24.01 -6.93 3.32
CA LYS A 174 -24.88 -8.10 3.38
C LYS A 174 -24.26 -9.25 2.58
N GLY A 175 -24.17 -10.41 3.22
CA GLY A 175 -23.89 -11.69 2.55
C GLY A 175 -25.06 -12.16 1.71
#